data_AF-A0A2R6PW77-F1
#
_entry.id   AF-A0A2R6PW77-F1
#
_cell.length_a   1.000
_cell.length_b   1.000
_cell.length_c   1.000
_cell.angle_alpha   90.00
_cell.angle_beta   90.00
_cell.angle_gamma   90.00
#
_symmetry.space_group_name_H-M   'P 1'
#
loop_
_entity.id
_entity.type
_entity.pdbx_description
1 polymer ?
#
loop_
_entity_poly.entity_id
_entity_poly.type
_entity_poly.pdbx_seq_one_letter_code
_entity_poly.pdbx_strand_id
1 'polypeptide(L)'
;MAKKTHSIYFCLFLSLAISSLMQVVMADAHEVGGLKLFVFGDSYADTGNCPKSVAGSWKEPYGITFPGRPAGRFSDGLVLTDYIASFLGIPSPLPYQWRKFGKKLRPFGMNFAYGGTGVFNTLVKEPNMTCQVSFFQQLIEEKVYTKHDLNSSIALVSVGGNDYATYMASNGSQQGFPAFTESVINQLSVNLKLLHGLGVKKIAVTTMEPLGCLPVITASTSYLNCSENENLLAKFHNKMLHQTVKKLNNKSSDNVFRIIDLHNIFLSTLNVQENRTGTSKFENPLKPCCVGVESG
;
A
#
# COMPACT_ATOMS: atom_id res chain seq x y z
N MET A 1 -19.74 -56.44 -29.80
CA MET A 1 -19.70 -55.94 -28.40
C MET A 1 -18.40 -55.20 -28.00
N ALA A 2 -17.34 -55.15 -28.81
CA ALA A 2 -16.05 -54.58 -28.41
C ALA A 2 -15.92 -53.03 -28.44
N LYS A 3 -16.82 -52.29 -29.10
CA LYS A 3 -16.71 -50.81 -29.22
C LYS A 3 -17.21 -50.04 -27.98
N LYS A 4 -18.10 -50.62 -27.17
CA LYS A 4 -18.63 -49.96 -25.95
C LYS A 4 -17.62 -49.92 -24.81
N THR A 5 -16.77 -50.94 -24.69
CA THR A 5 -15.78 -51.06 -23.61
C THR A 5 -14.69 -49.99 -23.72
N HIS A 6 -14.18 -49.69 -24.93
CA HIS A 6 -13.15 -48.66 -25.12
C HIS A 6 -13.63 -47.24 -24.76
N SER A 7 -14.91 -46.93 -25.02
CA SER A 7 -15.49 -45.63 -24.65
C SER A 7 -15.59 -45.43 -23.14
N ILE A 8 -15.83 -46.50 -22.37
CA ILE A 8 -15.92 -46.46 -20.91
C ILE A 8 -14.54 -46.23 -20.30
N TYR A 9 -13.50 -46.92 -20.79
CA TYR A 9 -12.14 -46.70 -20.33
C TYR A 9 -11.65 -45.27 -20.63
N PHE A 10 -11.96 -44.74 -21.81
CA PHE A 10 -11.60 -43.35 -22.16
C PHE A 10 -12.25 -42.31 -21.24
N CYS A 11 -13.54 -42.47 -20.90
CA CYS A 11 -14.21 -41.58 -19.94
C CYS A 11 -13.64 -41.71 -18.52
N LEU A 12 -13.28 -42.91 -18.08
CA LEU A 12 -12.63 -43.13 -16.78
C LEU A 12 -11.25 -42.46 -16.72
N PHE A 13 -10.42 -42.62 -17.76
CA PHE A 13 -9.13 -41.94 -17.85
C PHE A 13 -9.26 -40.41 -17.87
N LEU A 14 -10.24 -39.86 -18.59
CA LEU A 14 -10.50 -38.42 -18.62
C LEU A 14 -10.97 -37.91 -17.25
N SER A 15 -11.83 -38.65 -16.56
CA SER A 15 -12.30 -38.29 -15.21
C SER A 15 -11.18 -38.32 -14.17
N LEU A 16 -10.28 -39.32 -14.25
CA LEU A 16 -9.11 -39.42 -13.40
C LEU A 16 -8.10 -38.29 -13.69
N ALA A 17 -7.86 -37.96 -14.96
CA ALA A 17 -6.99 -36.85 -15.36
C ALA A 17 -7.54 -35.49 -14.92
N ILE A 18 -8.85 -35.28 -14.97
CA ILE A 18 -9.51 -34.07 -14.44
C ILE A 18 -9.40 -34.04 -12.92
N SER A 19 -9.57 -35.17 -12.23
CA SER A 19 -9.43 -35.25 -10.78
C SER A 19 -7.99 -34.97 -10.31
N SER A 20 -6.98 -35.49 -11.02
CA SER A 20 -5.57 -35.21 -10.71
C SER A 20 -5.20 -33.77 -11.01
N LEU A 21 -5.74 -33.19 -12.10
CA LEU A 21 -5.53 -31.78 -12.41
C LEU A 21 -6.20 -30.87 -11.36
N MET A 22 -7.41 -31.20 -10.90
CA MET A 22 -8.05 -30.49 -9.79
C MET A 22 -7.27 -30.64 -8.48
N GLN A 23 -6.70 -31.81 -8.19
CA GLN A 23 -5.85 -32.00 -7.00
C GLN A 23 -4.56 -31.18 -7.07
N VAL A 24 -3.92 -31.08 -8.24
CA VAL A 24 -2.74 -30.24 -8.44
C VAL A 24 -3.08 -28.75 -8.31
N VAL A 25 -4.18 -28.30 -8.91
CA VAL A 25 -4.67 -26.91 -8.78
C VAL A 25 -5.05 -26.58 -7.32
N MET A 26 -5.63 -27.53 -6.58
CA MET A 26 -5.93 -27.38 -5.16
C MET A 26 -4.67 -27.42 -4.28
N ALA A 27 -3.64 -28.17 -4.67
CA ALA A 27 -2.36 -28.23 -3.97
C ALA A 27 -1.56 -26.93 -4.14
N ASP A 28 -1.53 -26.34 -5.34
CA ASP A 28 -0.96 -24.99 -5.57
C ASP A 28 -1.73 -23.90 -4.80
N ALA A 29 -3.06 -24.01 -4.72
CA ALA A 29 -3.87 -23.12 -3.89
C ALA A 29 -3.60 -23.30 -2.38
N HIS A 30 -3.12 -24.48 -1.96
CA HIS A 30 -2.77 -24.77 -0.57
C HIS A 30 -1.39 -24.22 -0.19
N GLU A 31 -0.46 -24.07 -1.15
CA GLU A 31 0.84 -23.41 -0.93
C GLU A 31 0.68 -21.87 -0.86
N VAL A 32 -0.28 -21.30 -1.60
CA VAL A 32 -0.71 -19.89 -1.48
C VAL A 32 -1.64 -19.65 -0.27
N GLY A 33 -2.24 -20.70 0.29
CA GLY A 33 -3.30 -20.65 1.30
C GLY A 33 -2.91 -20.13 2.70
N GLY A 34 -1.63 -19.80 2.94
CA GLY A 34 -1.14 -19.31 4.23
C GLY A 34 -0.77 -17.82 4.27
N LEU A 35 -0.46 -17.22 3.12
CA LEU A 35 0.14 -15.89 3.04
C LEU A 35 -0.85 -14.78 3.41
N LYS A 36 -0.40 -13.87 4.27
CA LYS A 36 -1.18 -12.69 4.68
C LYS A 36 -0.46 -11.40 4.36
N LEU A 37 -1.23 -10.41 3.93
CA LEU A 37 -0.76 -9.05 3.74
C LEU A 37 -1.42 -8.13 4.79
N PHE A 38 -0.59 -7.52 5.63
CA PHE A 38 -0.98 -6.48 6.57
C PHE A 38 -0.53 -5.12 6.05
N VAL A 39 -1.46 -4.19 5.85
CA VAL A 39 -1.15 -2.91 5.22
C VAL A 39 -1.32 -1.78 6.21
N PHE A 40 -0.36 -0.86 6.26
CA PHE A 40 -0.35 0.33 7.10
C PHE A 40 0.03 1.52 6.22
N GLY A 41 -0.58 2.67 6.47
CA GLY A 41 -0.25 3.86 5.70
C GLY A 41 -1.38 4.82 5.46
N ASP A 42 -1.28 5.48 4.31
CA ASP A 42 -2.13 6.58 3.91
C ASP A 42 -3.04 6.25 2.69
N SER A 43 -3.47 7.28 1.98
CA SER A 43 -4.34 7.20 0.80
C SER A 43 -3.79 6.36 -0.34
N TYR A 44 -2.47 6.19 -0.48
CA TYR A 44 -1.91 5.32 -1.51
C TYR A 44 -2.18 3.83 -1.26
N ALA A 45 -2.59 3.48 -0.04
CA ALA A 45 -2.85 2.12 0.37
C ALA A 45 -4.25 1.92 0.94
N ASP A 46 -5.04 2.97 1.21
CA ASP A 46 -6.38 2.82 1.76
C ASP A 46 -7.36 2.17 0.75
N THR A 47 -8.07 1.13 1.21
CA THR A 47 -9.07 0.37 0.43
C THR A 47 -10.49 0.52 0.96
N GLY A 48 -10.75 1.49 1.85
CA GLY A 48 -12.07 1.87 2.36
C GLY A 48 -12.18 1.93 3.89
N ASN A 49 -11.11 2.33 4.57
CA ASN A 49 -11.10 2.57 6.01
C ASN A 49 -11.65 3.94 6.39
N CYS A 50 -11.37 4.99 5.60
CA CYS A 50 -11.93 6.31 5.85
C CYS A 50 -13.47 6.30 5.85
N PRO A 51 -14.15 6.99 6.79
CA PRO A 51 -15.61 7.02 6.87
C PRO A 51 -16.27 7.65 5.63
N LYS A 52 -17.38 7.05 5.18
CA LYS A 52 -18.19 7.54 4.05
C LYS A 52 -18.71 8.97 4.21
N SER A 53 -18.96 9.39 5.45
CA SER A 53 -19.49 10.73 5.76
C SER A 53 -18.47 11.85 5.55
N VAL A 54 -17.18 11.53 5.48
CA VAL A 54 -16.09 12.53 5.46
C VAL A 54 -15.23 12.38 4.21
N ALA A 55 -14.88 11.17 3.80
CA ALA A 55 -13.89 10.97 2.75
C ALA A 55 -14.45 11.09 1.32
N GLY A 56 -13.76 11.89 0.51
CA GLY A 56 -14.03 12.04 -0.92
C GLY A 56 -13.91 10.74 -1.71
N SER A 57 -13.14 9.75 -1.23
CA SER A 57 -12.95 8.44 -1.86
C SER A 57 -14.23 7.59 -1.99
N TRP A 58 -15.33 8.06 -1.41
CA TRP A 58 -16.69 7.49 -1.54
C TRP A 58 -17.59 8.27 -2.50
N LYS A 59 -17.05 9.22 -3.26
CA LYS A 59 -17.75 10.02 -4.27
C LYS A 59 -17.11 9.81 -5.64
N GLU A 60 -17.89 10.01 -6.70
CA GLU A 60 -17.35 10.05 -8.05
C GLU A 60 -16.29 11.18 -8.17
N PRO A 61 -15.19 10.99 -8.93
CA PRO A 61 -14.93 9.89 -9.87
C PRO A 61 -14.15 8.70 -9.27
N TYR A 62 -14.06 8.57 -7.94
CA TYR A 62 -13.31 7.45 -7.36
C TYR A 62 -13.98 6.11 -7.68
N GLY A 63 -13.17 5.12 -8.06
CA GLY A 63 -13.63 3.77 -8.37
C GLY A 63 -14.29 3.56 -9.74
N ILE A 64 -14.31 4.54 -10.65
CA ILE A 64 -14.89 4.41 -12.00
C ILE A 64 -14.26 3.29 -12.85
N THR A 65 -12.96 3.00 -12.72
CA THR A 65 -12.30 1.91 -13.44
C THR A 65 -12.32 0.61 -12.65
N PHE A 66 -12.30 0.70 -11.32
CA PHE A 66 -12.54 -0.44 -10.44
C PHE A 66 -13.07 0.01 -9.07
N PRO A 67 -14.17 -0.56 -8.55
CA PRO A 67 -15.01 -1.63 -9.12
C PRO A 67 -16.14 -1.11 -10.04
N GLY A 68 -16.01 0.07 -10.64
CA GLY A 68 -17.05 0.75 -11.41
C GLY A 68 -17.99 1.62 -10.57
N ARG A 69 -17.60 1.93 -9.33
CA ARG A 69 -18.30 2.83 -8.39
C ARG A 69 -17.40 3.18 -7.21
N PRO A 70 -17.68 4.26 -6.45
CA PRO A 70 -16.91 4.61 -5.27
C PRO A 70 -16.89 3.50 -4.23
N ALA A 71 -15.68 3.10 -3.86
CA ALA A 71 -15.42 1.99 -2.95
C ALA A 71 -14.39 2.33 -1.85
N GLY A 72 -14.12 3.62 -1.63
CA GLY A 72 -13.26 4.12 -0.54
C GLY A 72 -11.77 4.14 -0.85
N ARG A 73 -11.37 3.79 -2.08
CA ARG A 73 -10.00 3.93 -2.60
C ARG A 73 -9.77 5.36 -3.09
N PHE A 74 -8.63 5.95 -2.78
CA PHE A 74 -8.22 7.28 -3.27
C PHE A 74 -7.64 7.20 -4.69
N SER A 75 -8.30 6.44 -5.57
CA SER A 75 -7.97 6.24 -6.97
C SER A 75 -9.25 6.03 -7.78
N ASP A 76 -9.20 6.27 -9.08
CA ASP A 76 -10.27 5.86 -10.01
C ASP A 76 -10.44 4.33 -10.05
N GLY A 77 -9.43 3.58 -9.57
CA GLY A 77 -9.46 2.13 -9.48
C GLY A 77 -8.64 1.58 -8.33
N LEU A 78 -7.74 0.66 -8.67
CA LEU A 78 -6.86 -0.04 -7.74
C LEU A 78 -5.83 0.91 -7.11
N VAL A 79 -5.44 0.62 -5.87
CA VAL A 79 -4.37 1.30 -5.12
C VAL A 79 -3.20 0.35 -4.85
N LEU A 80 -2.10 0.82 -4.25
CA LEU A 80 -0.87 0.03 -4.07
C LEU A 80 -1.13 -1.31 -3.38
N THR A 81 -2.03 -1.33 -2.40
CA THR A 81 -2.45 -2.56 -1.73
C THR A 81 -2.96 -3.63 -2.68
N ASP A 82 -3.81 -3.24 -3.63
CA ASP A 82 -4.41 -4.18 -4.57
C ASP A 82 -3.35 -4.77 -5.51
N TYR A 83 -2.43 -3.92 -6.00
CA TYR A 83 -1.34 -4.37 -6.87
C TYR A 83 -0.39 -5.32 -6.15
N ILE A 84 -0.01 -5.02 -4.91
CA ILE A 84 0.84 -5.91 -4.10
C ILE A 84 0.10 -7.21 -3.77
N ALA A 85 -1.18 -7.16 -3.40
CA ALA A 85 -1.97 -8.37 -3.14
C ALA A 85 -2.06 -9.26 -4.39
N SER A 86 -2.33 -8.66 -5.56
CA SER A 86 -2.36 -9.36 -6.84
C SER A 86 -1.01 -9.98 -7.18
N PHE A 87 0.10 -9.28 -6.96
CA PHE A 87 1.45 -9.82 -7.16
C PHE A 87 1.74 -11.02 -6.25
N LEU A 88 1.20 -11.00 -5.03
CA LEU A 88 1.31 -12.09 -4.06
C LEU A 88 0.30 -13.24 -4.30
N GLY A 89 -0.56 -13.14 -5.32
CA GLY A 89 -1.55 -14.16 -5.65
C GLY A 89 -2.71 -14.26 -4.64
N ILE A 90 -2.94 -13.21 -3.83
CA ILE A 90 -4.03 -13.17 -2.83
C ILE A 90 -5.03 -12.04 -3.12
N PRO A 91 -6.29 -12.16 -2.68
CA PRO A 91 -7.23 -11.04 -2.72
C PRO A 91 -6.74 -9.83 -1.92
N SER A 92 -7.17 -8.62 -2.31
CA SER A 92 -6.91 -7.42 -1.51
C SER A 92 -7.39 -7.62 -0.07
N PRO A 93 -6.55 -7.33 0.94
CA PRO A 93 -6.93 -7.44 2.34
C PRO A 93 -8.17 -6.62 2.71
N LEU A 94 -8.91 -7.12 3.70
CA LEU A 94 -10.10 -6.46 4.24
C LEU A 94 -9.70 -5.15 4.93
N PRO A 95 -10.31 -3.98 4.62
CA PRO A 95 -10.15 -2.78 5.43
C PRO A 95 -10.63 -3.01 6.87
N TYR A 96 -9.83 -2.58 7.85
CA TYR A 96 -10.07 -2.70 9.29
C TYR A 96 -11.44 -2.16 9.73
N GLN A 97 -11.93 -1.11 9.08
CA GLN A 97 -13.27 -0.56 9.29
C GLN A 97 -14.39 -1.61 9.10
N TRP A 98 -14.12 -2.66 8.30
CA TRP A 98 -15.07 -3.72 7.94
C TRP A 98 -14.75 -5.07 8.62
N ARG A 99 -13.84 -5.09 9.59
CA ARG A 99 -13.31 -6.32 10.26
C ARG A 99 -14.37 -7.27 10.82
N LYS A 100 -15.53 -6.74 11.23
CA LYS A 100 -16.65 -7.53 11.78
C LYS A 100 -17.47 -8.25 10.70
N PHE A 101 -17.45 -7.76 9.45
CA PHE A 101 -18.35 -8.21 8.38
C PHE A 101 -17.62 -9.04 7.30
N GLY A 102 -16.33 -8.80 7.06
CA GLY A 102 -15.56 -9.43 5.98
C GLY A 102 -14.92 -10.79 6.30
N LYS A 103 -15.64 -11.74 6.91
CA LYS A 103 -15.07 -13.03 7.37
C LYS A 103 -14.33 -13.81 6.26
N LYS A 104 -14.78 -13.72 5.01
CA LYS A 104 -14.17 -14.40 3.85
C LYS A 104 -12.80 -13.84 3.44
N LEU A 105 -12.56 -12.55 3.67
CA LEU A 105 -11.30 -11.88 3.29
C LEU A 105 -10.27 -11.86 4.42
N ARG A 106 -10.71 -12.07 5.66
CA ARG A 106 -9.85 -12.12 6.85
C ARG A 106 -8.65 -13.10 6.73
N PRO A 107 -8.76 -14.28 6.10
CA PRO A 107 -7.60 -15.18 5.95
C PRO A 107 -6.43 -14.60 5.17
N PHE A 108 -6.64 -13.55 4.36
CA PHE A 108 -5.61 -12.91 3.51
C PHE A 108 -4.95 -11.68 4.16
N GLY A 109 -5.33 -11.36 5.40
CA GLY A 109 -4.80 -10.24 6.16
C GLY A 109 -5.77 -9.07 6.27
N MET A 110 -5.23 -7.89 6.62
CA MET A 110 -6.02 -6.71 6.94
C MET A 110 -5.33 -5.44 6.45
N ASN A 111 -6.11 -4.50 5.97
CA ASN A 111 -5.66 -3.17 5.62
C ASN A 111 -6.02 -2.19 6.75
N PHE A 112 -5.02 -1.56 7.35
CA PHE A 112 -5.15 -0.55 8.40
C PHE A 112 -4.85 0.88 7.92
N ALA A 113 -4.57 1.08 6.63
CA ALA A 113 -4.24 2.39 6.07
C ALA A 113 -5.47 3.30 6.02
N TYR A 114 -5.30 4.60 6.27
CA TYR A 114 -6.35 5.63 6.21
C TYR A 114 -5.88 6.82 5.39
N GLY A 115 -6.72 7.31 4.47
CA GLY A 115 -6.42 8.53 3.71
C GLY A 115 -5.95 9.70 4.57
N GLY A 116 -4.83 10.32 4.20
CA GLY A 116 -4.24 11.47 4.90
C GLY A 116 -3.41 11.12 6.15
N THR A 117 -3.28 9.85 6.52
CA THR A 117 -2.41 9.42 7.62
C THR A 117 -0.97 9.90 7.43
N GLY A 118 -0.35 10.34 8.54
CA GLY A 118 1.08 10.49 8.68
C GLY A 118 1.68 9.50 9.68
N VAL A 119 2.99 9.55 9.83
CA VAL A 119 3.69 8.96 10.96
C VAL A 119 3.19 9.61 12.26
N PHE A 120 3.00 10.93 12.23
CA PHE A 120 2.34 11.73 13.27
C PHE A 120 0.91 12.10 12.88
N ASN A 121 0.24 12.85 13.76
CA ASN A 121 -1.08 13.42 13.47
C ASN A 121 -0.95 14.47 12.36
N THR A 122 -1.87 14.43 11.42
CA THR A 122 -1.89 15.30 10.24
C THR A 122 -3.11 16.22 10.27
N LEU A 123 -3.35 16.95 9.18
CA LEU A 123 -4.54 17.80 9.01
C LEU A 123 -5.87 17.02 9.02
N VAL A 124 -5.83 15.71 8.74
CA VAL A 124 -7.00 14.84 8.86
C VAL A 124 -7.09 14.22 10.25
N LYS A 125 -8.30 14.02 10.75
CA LYS A 125 -8.55 13.39 12.07
C LYS A 125 -8.60 11.87 11.97
N GLU A 126 -7.74 11.29 11.14
CA GLU A 126 -7.62 9.85 10.96
C GLU A 126 -6.49 9.27 11.81
N PRO A 127 -6.50 7.96 12.10
CA PRO A 127 -5.45 7.31 12.88
C PRO A 127 -4.06 7.50 12.27
N ASN A 128 -3.10 8.00 13.06
CA ASN A 128 -1.68 8.00 12.67
C ASN A 128 -1.14 6.57 12.59
N MET A 129 0.04 6.39 12.00
CA MET A 129 0.64 5.07 11.80
C MET A 129 0.77 4.26 13.10
N THR A 130 1.13 4.90 14.22
CA THR A 130 1.25 4.21 15.51
C THR A 130 -0.09 3.63 15.98
N CYS A 131 -1.19 4.38 15.81
CA CYS A 131 -2.54 3.89 16.09
C CYS A 131 -2.92 2.71 15.19
N GLN A 132 -2.54 2.73 13.90
CA GLN A 132 -2.78 1.61 12.99
C GLN A 132 -2.03 0.34 13.45
N VAL A 133 -0.80 0.47 13.95
CA VAL A 133 -0.05 -0.65 14.57
C VAL A 133 -0.77 -1.16 15.82
N SER A 134 -1.35 -0.28 16.65
CA SER A 134 -2.13 -0.68 17.82
C SER A 134 -3.40 -1.46 17.44
N PHE A 135 -4.09 -1.10 16.35
CA PHE A 135 -5.22 -1.88 15.84
C PHE A 135 -4.79 -3.28 15.41
N PHE A 136 -3.63 -3.42 14.79
CA PHE A 136 -3.08 -4.72 14.44
C PHE A 136 -2.73 -5.56 15.68
N GLN A 137 -2.06 -4.95 16.67
CA GLN A 137 -1.77 -5.59 17.95
C GLN A 137 -3.04 -6.08 18.63
N GLN A 138 -4.10 -5.27 18.66
CA GLN A 138 -5.40 -5.67 19.23
C GLN A 138 -5.95 -6.93 18.57
N LEU A 139 -5.86 -7.05 17.24
CA LEU A 139 -6.34 -8.25 16.54
C LEU A 139 -5.50 -9.50 16.84
N ILE A 140 -4.22 -9.34 17.17
CA ILE A 140 -3.37 -10.46 17.64
C ILE A 140 -3.79 -10.88 19.05
N GLU A 141 -4.04 -9.92 19.95
CA GLU A 141 -4.48 -10.16 21.33
C GLU A 141 -5.88 -10.82 21.38
N GLU A 142 -6.77 -10.40 20.49
CA GLU A 142 -8.10 -11.01 20.27
C GLU A 142 -8.03 -12.37 19.56
N LYS A 143 -6.83 -12.88 19.25
CA LYS A 143 -6.57 -14.16 18.55
C LYS A 143 -7.23 -14.24 17.17
N VAL A 144 -7.45 -13.09 16.53
CA VAL A 144 -7.89 -13.02 15.12
C VAL A 144 -6.76 -13.45 14.19
N TYR A 145 -5.52 -13.10 14.54
CA TYR A 145 -4.30 -13.57 13.88
C TYR A 145 -3.37 -14.26 14.89
N THR A 146 -2.93 -15.46 14.55
CA THR A 146 -2.06 -16.30 15.39
C THR A 146 -0.58 -16.06 15.06
N LYS A 147 0.33 -16.52 15.93
CA LYS A 147 1.78 -16.47 15.64
C LYS A 147 2.16 -17.16 14.31
N HIS A 148 1.44 -18.23 13.94
CA HIS A 148 1.63 -18.91 12.66
C HIS A 148 1.27 -17.99 11.49
N ASP A 149 0.15 -17.27 11.60
CA ASP A 149 -0.28 -16.29 10.60
C ASP A 149 0.76 -15.19 10.39
N LEU A 150 1.37 -14.71 11.48
CA LEU A 150 2.37 -13.65 11.43
C LEU A 150 3.69 -14.13 10.80
N ASN A 151 4.09 -15.38 11.05
CA ASN A 151 5.30 -15.96 10.47
C ASN A 151 5.21 -16.06 8.93
N SER A 152 4.00 -16.32 8.42
CA SER A 152 3.68 -16.39 6.99
C SER A 152 2.99 -15.11 6.49
N SER A 153 3.50 -13.95 6.89
CA SER A 153 2.93 -12.65 6.50
C SER A 153 3.97 -11.65 5.99
N ILE A 154 3.46 -10.66 5.27
CA ILE A 154 4.18 -9.46 4.84
C ILE A 154 3.43 -8.26 5.41
N ALA A 155 4.17 -7.30 5.98
CA ALA A 155 3.65 -5.95 6.22
C ALA A 155 4.05 -5.02 5.07
N LEU A 156 3.09 -4.27 4.54
CA LEU A 156 3.31 -3.16 3.62
C LEU A 156 3.08 -1.85 4.38
N VAL A 157 4.05 -0.93 4.32
CA VAL A 157 4.00 0.38 4.95
C VAL A 157 4.14 1.46 3.88
N SER A 158 3.13 2.30 3.72
CA SER A 158 3.11 3.42 2.77
C SER A 158 2.71 4.72 3.47
N VAL A 159 3.69 5.51 3.94
CA VAL A 159 3.41 6.73 4.69
C VAL A 159 4.56 7.73 4.60
N GLY A 160 4.23 9.03 4.54
CA GLY A 160 5.21 10.09 4.81
C GLY A 160 4.81 11.47 4.27
N GLY A 161 4.17 11.55 3.10
CA GLY A 161 3.88 12.85 2.45
C GLY A 161 3.00 13.78 3.30
N ASN A 162 2.01 13.23 4.00
CA ASN A 162 1.05 14.01 4.80
C ASN A 162 1.67 14.70 6.02
N ASP A 163 2.74 14.15 6.61
CA ASP A 163 3.47 14.78 7.72
C ASP A 163 4.07 16.13 7.27
N TYR A 164 4.66 16.17 6.08
CA TYR A 164 5.29 17.37 5.53
C TYR A 164 4.27 18.40 5.07
N ALA A 165 3.18 17.97 4.44
CA ALA A 165 2.06 18.84 4.11
C ALA A 165 1.49 19.51 5.38
N THR A 166 1.34 18.73 6.46
CA THR A 166 0.83 19.24 7.75
C THR A 166 1.84 20.17 8.42
N TYR A 167 3.13 19.84 8.39
CA TYR A 167 4.19 20.69 8.93
C TYR A 167 4.18 22.07 8.25
N MET A 168 4.07 22.11 6.92
CA MET A 168 4.01 23.36 6.17
C MET A 168 2.73 24.15 6.44
N ALA A 169 1.58 23.49 6.50
CA ALA A 169 0.31 24.13 6.84
C ALA A 169 0.28 24.68 8.28
N SER A 170 1.14 24.17 9.17
CA SER A 170 1.21 24.56 10.59
C SER A 170 2.33 25.56 10.88
N ASN A 171 2.69 26.40 9.90
CA ASN A 171 3.77 27.40 9.99
C ASN A 171 5.17 26.80 10.25
N GLY A 172 5.41 25.57 9.81
CA GLY A 172 6.75 24.98 9.76
C GLY A 172 7.69 25.79 8.85
N SER A 173 8.98 25.82 9.20
CA SER A 173 9.98 26.56 8.43
C SER A 173 10.88 25.63 7.63
N GLN A 174 11.40 26.11 6.51
CA GLN A 174 12.32 25.32 5.68
C GLN A 174 13.60 24.94 6.46
N GLN A 175 14.05 25.81 7.37
CA GLN A 175 15.19 25.58 8.26
C GLN A 175 14.93 24.43 9.25
N GLY A 176 13.67 24.20 9.62
CA GLY A 176 13.29 23.12 10.54
C GLY A 176 13.11 21.75 9.87
N PHE A 177 13.08 21.67 8.53
CA PHE A 177 12.85 20.41 7.81
C PHE A 177 13.84 19.29 8.14
N PRO A 178 15.16 19.53 8.31
CA PRO A 178 16.08 18.44 8.63
C PRO A 178 15.73 17.78 9.97
N ALA A 179 15.47 18.58 11.01
CA ALA A 179 15.10 18.08 12.33
C ALA A 179 13.72 17.40 12.32
N PHE A 180 12.76 17.96 11.59
CA PHE A 180 11.44 17.35 11.43
C PHE A 180 11.51 16.01 10.65
N THR A 181 12.30 15.96 9.58
CA THR A 181 12.51 14.70 8.84
C THR A 181 13.15 13.64 9.72
N GLU A 182 14.12 14.03 10.55
CA GLU A 182 14.72 13.12 11.51
C GLU A 182 13.68 12.57 12.50
N SER A 183 12.78 13.40 13.02
CA SER A 183 11.72 12.95 13.93
C SER A 183 10.74 11.99 13.25
N VAL A 184 10.31 12.28 12.02
CA VAL A 184 9.46 11.40 11.20
C VAL A 184 10.13 10.05 10.97
N ILE A 185 11.40 10.03 10.55
CA ILE A 185 12.13 8.78 10.28
C ILE A 185 12.38 7.99 11.58
N ASN A 186 12.66 8.66 12.70
CA ASN A 186 12.84 8.01 13.99
C ASN A 186 11.55 7.35 14.46
N GLN A 187 10.41 8.03 14.37
CA GLN A 187 9.12 7.45 14.76
C GLN A 187 8.68 6.34 13.79
N LEU A 188 8.92 6.50 12.48
CA LEU A 188 8.69 5.43 11.51
C LEU A 188 9.53 4.19 11.85
N SER A 189 10.80 4.37 12.21
CA SER A 189 11.69 3.28 12.68
C SER A 189 11.12 2.56 13.92
N VAL A 190 10.52 3.29 14.86
CA VAL A 190 9.83 2.70 16.01
C VAL A 190 8.66 1.84 15.55
N ASN A 191 7.79 2.36 14.67
CA ASN A 191 6.63 1.62 14.15
C ASN A 191 7.05 0.36 13.38
N LEU A 192 8.10 0.43 12.57
CA LEU A 192 8.67 -0.72 11.87
C LEU A 192 9.19 -1.80 12.85
N LYS A 193 9.89 -1.39 13.92
CA LYS A 193 10.34 -2.32 14.97
C LYS A 193 9.16 -2.94 15.73
N LEU A 194 8.11 -2.19 16.00
CA LEU A 194 6.90 -2.70 16.66
C LEU A 194 6.25 -3.79 15.79
N LEU A 195 6.05 -3.55 14.49
CA LEU A 195 5.53 -4.56 13.57
C LEU A 195 6.37 -5.84 13.56
N HIS A 196 7.71 -5.71 13.54
CA HIS A 196 8.60 -6.86 13.63
C HIS A 196 8.50 -7.57 14.99
N GLY A 197 8.44 -6.81 16.08
CA GLY A 197 8.30 -7.31 17.46
C GLY A 197 6.97 -8.04 17.70
N LEU A 198 5.91 -7.65 17.00
CA LEU A 198 4.62 -8.34 17.00
C LEU A 198 4.68 -9.70 16.29
N GLY A 199 5.66 -9.94 15.42
CA GLY A 199 5.94 -11.23 14.81
C GLY A 199 6.02 -11.25 13.29
N VAL A 200 5.79 -10.11 12.61
CA VAL A 200 5.87 -10.04 11.14
C VAL A 200 7.32 -10.13 10.69
N LYS A 201 7.64 -11.09 9.82
CA LYS A 201 9.03 -11.39 9.41
C LYS A 201 9.52 -10.64 8.18
N LYS A 202 8.60 -10.12 7.36
CA LYS A 202 8.91 -9.39 6.13
C LYS A 202 8.15 -8.07 6.14
N ILE A 203 8.87 -6.96 6.13
CA ILE A 203 8.28 -5.62 6.21
C ILE A 203 8.80 -4.80 5.04
N ALA A 204 7.90 -4.47 4.11
CA ALA A 204 8.17 -3.58 2.99
C ALA A 204 7.71 -2.16 3.34
N VAL A 205 8.59 -1.18 3.20
CA VAL A 205 8.30 0.24 3.41
C VAL A 205 8.56 1.01 2.12
N THR A 206 7.65 1.89 1.72
CA THR A 206 7.83 2.69 0.50
C THR A 206 8.75 3.89 0.75
N THR A 207 9.52 4.28 -0.26
CA THR A 207 10.05 5.65 -0.32
C THR A 207 8.91 6.64 -0.52
N MET A 208 9.15 7.90 -0.17
CA MET A 208 8.28 9.02 -0.50
C MET A 208 8.38 9.32 -2.00
N GLU A 209 7.22 9.50 -2.63
CA GLU A 209 7.08 9.95 -4.01
C GLU A 209 7.74 11.33 -4.23
N PRO A 210 8.02 11.74 -5.48
CA PRO A 210 8.49 13.09 -5.76
C PRO A 210 7.38 14.11 -5.49
N LEU A 211 7.31 14.61 -4.24
CA LEU A 211 6.27 15.56 -3.80
C LEU A 211 6.11 16.76 -4.74
N GLY A 212 7.23 17.27 -5.27
CA GLY A 212 7.22 18.41 -6.17
C GLY A 212 6.49 18.15 -7.49
N CYS A 213 6.29 16.89 -7.87
CA CYS A 213 5.57 16.48 -9.07
C CYS A 213 4.09 16.17 -8.83
N LEU A 214 3.62 16.26 -7.58
CA LEU A 214 2.19 16.07 -7.30
C LEU A 214 1.36 17.18 -7.94
N PRO A 215 0.18 16.87 -8.52
CA PRO A 215 -0.69 17.86 -9.16
C PRO A 215 -1.01 19.09 -8.30
N VAL A 216 -1.13 18.92 -6.98
CA VAL A 216 -1.38 20.03 -6.04
C VAL A 216 -0.22 21.03 -5.98
N ILE A 217 1.02 20.57 -6.18
CA ILE A 217 2.22 21.41 -6.20
C ILE A 217 2.41 22.03 -7.59
N THR A 218 2.29 21.22 -8.64
CA THR A 218 2.52 21.64 -10.03
C THR A 218 1.42 22.58 -10.55
N ALA A 219 0.26 22.67 -9.87
CA ALA A 219 -0.80 23.64 -10.19
C ALA A 219 -0.27 25.09 -10.23
N SER A 220 0.67 25.45 -9.36
CA SER A 220 1.30 26.77 -9.32
C SER A 220 2.07 27.13 -10.60
N THR A 221 2.51 26.13 -11.35
CA THR A 221 3.22 26.27 -12.62
C THR A 221 2.35 25.88 -13.81
N SER A 222 1.02 25.88 -13.65
CA SER A 222 0.07 25.39 -14.67
C SER A 222 0.36 23.97 -15.14
N TYR A 223 0.81 23.11 -14.21
CA TYR A 223 1.18 21.71 -14.44
C TYR A 223 2.38 21.51 -15.38
N LEU A 224 3.25 22.52 -15.53
CA LEU A 224 4.41 22.46 -16.43
C LEU A 224 5.64 21.89 -15.76
N ASN A 225 5.89 22.24 -14.50
CA ASN A 225 7.15 21.94 -13.82
C ASN A 225 6.91 21.35 -12.44
N CYS A 226 7.69 20.31 -12.10
CA CYS A 226 7.82 19.87 -10.73
C CYS A 226 8.58 20.91 -9.91
N SER A 227 8.23 21.05 -8.62
CA SER A 227 9.02 21.89 -7.74
C SER A 227 10.29 21.17 -7.25
N GLU A 228 11.44 21.82 -7.43
CA GLU A 228 12.74 21.27 -7.01
C GLU A 228 12.88 21.17 -5.49
N ASN A 229 12.38 22.17 -4.75
CA ASN A 229 12.52 22.24 -3.29
C ASN A 229 11.79 21.07 -2.59
N GLU A 230 10.56 20.79 -2.99
CA GLU A 230 9.71 19.71 -2.49
C GLU A 230 10.31 18.35 -2.88
N ASN A 231 10.90 18.24 -4.07
CA ASN A 231 11.62 17.04 -4.48
C ASN A 231 12.93 16.83 -3.71
N LEU A 232 13.65 17.91 -3.35
CA LEU A 232 14.83 17.82 -2.48
C LEU A 232 14.46 17.33 -1.08
N LEU A 233 13.33 17.78 -0.54
CA LEU A 233 12.77 17.30 0.72
C LEU A 233 12.45 15.79 0.63
N ALA A 234 11.75 15.35 -0.42
CA ALA A 234 11.45 13.93 -0.61
C ALA A 234 12.73 13.08 -0.75
N LYS A 235 13.72 13.55 -1.50
CA LYS A 235 15.04 12.89 -1.63
C LYS A 235 15.77 12.81 -0.29
N PHE A 236 15.70 13.86 0.53
CA PHE A 236 16.32 13.88 1.86
C PHE A 236 15.66 12.85 2.80
N HIS A 237 14.32 12.83 2.84
CA HIS A 237 13.56 11.80 3.57
C HIS A 237 13.97 10.39 3.13
N ASN A 238 13.98 10.13 1.82
CA ASN A 238 14.32 8.83 1.25
C ASN A 238 15.75 8.41 1.61
N LYS A 239 16.71 9.32 1.54
CA LYS A 239 18.10 9.06 1.97
C LYS A 239 18.15 8.62 3.43
N MET A 240 17.45 9.31 4.33
CA MET A 240 17.39 8.94 5.74
C MET A 240 16.68 7.60 5.97
N LEU A 241 15.59 7.33 5.24
CA LEU A 241 14.90 6.06 5.29
C LEU A 241 15.81 4.89 4.87
N HIS A 242 16.53 5.02 3.75
CA HIS A 242 17.51 4.02 3.29
C HIS A 242 18.58 3.73 4.36
N GLN A 243 19.13 4.78 4.98
CA GLN A 243 20.12 4.63 6.05
C GLN A 243 19.52 3.93 7.28
N THR A 244 18.30 4.29 7.67
CA THR A 244 17.59 3.68 8.80
C THR A 244 17.28 2.21 8.55
N VAL A 245 16.75 1.86 7.38
CA VAL A 245 16.48 0.46 7.00
C VAL A 245 17.78 -0.36 7.00
N LYS A 246 18.88 0.17 6.47
CA LYS A 246 20.19 -0.48 6.54
C LYS A 246 20.63 -0.72 8.00
N LYS A 247 20.48 0.28 8.88
CA LYS A 247 20.80 0.15 10.31
C LYS A 247 19.91 -0.89 11.01
N LEU A 248 18.63 -0.98 10.64
CA LEU A 248 17.71 -1.96 11.20
C LEU A 248 18.11 -3.39 10.80
N ASN A 249 18.39 -3.62 9.52
CA ASN A 249 18.82 -4.93 9.02
C ASN A 249 20.20 -5.34 9.54
N ASN A 250 21.13 -4.41 9.77
CA ASN A 250 22.43 -4.76 10.37
C ASN A 250 22.31 -5.33 11.81
N LYS A 251 21.17 -5.12 12.47
CA LYS A 251 20.90 -5.62 13.82
C LYS A 251 20.04 -6.88 13.83
N SER A 252 19.54 -7.34 12.68
CA SER A 252 18.78 -8.58 12.55
C SER A 252 19.55 -9.56 11.69
N SER A 253 19.62 -10.83 12.10
CA SER A 253 20.24 -11.90 11.30
C SER A 253 19.52 -12.15 9.97
N ASP A 254 18.24 -11.77 9.92
CA ASP A 254 17.41 -11.84 8.74
C ASP A 254 17.26 -10.45 8.15
N ASN A 255 17.39 -10.33 6.82
CA ASN A 255 17.06 -9.11 6.11
C ASN A 255 15.52 -8.91 6.20
N VAL A 256 15.01 -8.33 7.28
CA VAL A 256 13.58 -8.19 7.59
C VAL A 256 12.93 -7.04 6.82
N PHE A 257 13.62 -5.90 6.75
CA PHE A 257 13.08 -4.66 6.19
C PHE A 257 13.49 -4.49 4.73
N ARG A 258 12.55 -4.17 3.85
CA ARG A 258 12.77 -3.91 2.41
C ARG A 258 12.20 -2.56 2.02
N ILE A 259 12.87 -1.91 1.08
CA ILE A 259 12.39 -0.66 0.50
C ILE A 259 11.71 -0.96 -0.82
N ILE A 260 10.50 -0.42 -1.00
CA ILE A 260 9.83 -0.29 -2.29
C ILE A 260 10.11 1.14 -2.77
N ASP A 261 10.85 1.28 -3.87
CA ASP A 261 11.28 2.59 -4.36
C ASP A 261 10.18 3.29 -5.17
N LEU A 262 9.14 3.72 -4.46
CA LEU A 262 8.00 4.45 -5.01
C LEU A 262 8.44 5.74 -5.70
N HIS A 263 9.44 6.44 -5.17
CA HIS A 263 10.01 7.65 -5.77
C HIS A 263 10.42 7.44 -7.22
N ASN A 264 11.25 6.44 -7.49
CA ASN A 264 11.73 6.15 -8.85
C ASN A 264 10.64 5.53 -9.73
N ILE A 265 9.69 4.77 -9.16
CA ILE A 265 8.51 4.29 -9.89
C ILE A 265 7.71 5.48 -10.44
N PHE A 266 7.43 6.50 -9.61
CA PHE A 266 6.76 7.73 -10.07
C PHE A 266 7.57 8.45 -11.14
N LEU A 267 8.86 8.74 -10.89
CA LEU A 267 9.68 9.48 -11.86
C LEU A 267 9.80 8.76 -13.21
N SER A 268 9.90 7.44 -13.21
CA SER A 268 9.92 6.65 -14.45
C SER A 268 8.59 6.66 -15.19
N THR A 269 7.47 6.66 -14.45
CA THR A 269 6.11 6.73 -15.02
C THR A 269 5.82 8.08 -15.64
N LEU A 270 6.24 9.16 -14.98
CA LEU A 270 6.08 10.53 -15.45
C LEU A 270 7.08 10.90 -16.57
N ASN A 271 8.09 10.06 -16.79
CA ASN A 271 9.25 10.34 -17.65
C ASN A 271 9.96 11.65 -17.30
N VAL A 272 10.08 11.93 -15.99
CA VAL A 272 10.75 13.13 -15.45
C VAL A 272 12.18 12.79 -14.97
N GLN A 273 12.71 11.61 -15.35
CA GLN A 273 14.11 11.28 -15.10
C GLN A 273 15.02 11.96 -16.12
N GLU A 274 16.08 12.61 -15.63
CA GLU A 274 17.26 12.88 -16.45
C GLU A 274 17.77 11.55 -17.02
N ASN A 275 17.77 11.42 -18.36
CA ASN A 275 18.36 10.31 -19.13
C ASN A 275 17.55 9.02 -19.33
N ARG A 276 16.21 9.05 -19.35
CA ARG A 276 15.43 7.96 -19.98
C ARG A 276 14.50 8.46 -21.09
N THR A 277 14.58 7.81 -22.24
CA THR A 277 13.70 7.99 -23.41
C THR A 277 12.46 7.10 -23.29
N GLY A 278 11.72 7.21 -22.19
CA GLY A 278 10.41 6.57 -22.07
C GLY A 278 9.35 7.42 -22.74
N THR A 279 8.50 6.85 -23.59
CA THR A 279 7.26 7.53 -24.01
C THR A 279 6.26 7.39 -22.87
N SER A 280 6.06 8.47 -22.08
CA SER A 280 4.94 8.53 -21.14
C SER A 280 3.64 8.26 -21.92
N LYS A 281 2.80 7.35 -21.42
CA LYS A 281 1.44 7.17 -21.95
C LYS A 281 0.50 8.30 -21.53
N PHE A 282 0.91 9.11 -20.57
CA PHE A 282 0.16 10.27 -20.11
C PHE A 282 0.51 11.48 -20.99
N GLU A 283 -0.50 12.01 -21.66
CA GLU A 283 -0.39 13.25 -22.45
C GLU A 283 0.05 14.43 -21.59
N ASN A 284 -0.48 14.51 -20.36
CA ASN A 284 -0.16 15.56 -19.38
C ASN A 284 0.19 14.92 -18.03
N PRO A 285 1.43 14.43 -17.83
CA PRO A 285 1.78 13.58 -16.68
C PRO A 285 1.66 14.29 -15.32
N LEU A 286 1.77 15.62 -15.29
CA LEU A 286 1.71 16.41 -14.06
C LEU A 286 0.31 16.98 -13.76
N LYS A 287 -0.65 16.82 -14.68
CA LYS A 287 -2.02 17.35 -14.55
C LYS A 287 -2.95 16.25 -14.03
N PRO A 288 -3.85 16.55 -13.07
CA PRO A 288 -4.78 15.54 -12.60
C PRO A 288 -5.86 15.28 -13.66
N CYS A 289 -6.36 14.04 -13.72
CA CYS A 289 -7.47 13.68 -14.63
C CYS A 289 -8.76 14.45 -14.28
N CYS A 290 -9.01 14.65 -12.98
CA CYS A 290 -10.16 15.36 -12.46
C CYS A 290 -9.76 16.28 -11.31
N VAL A 291 -10.47 17.40 -11.17
CA VAL A 291 -10.36 18.29 -10.02
C VAL A 291 -11.68 18.24 -9.27
N GLY A 292 -11.63 18.01 -7.95
CA GLY A 292 -12.83 18.08 -7.13
C GLY A 292 -13.40 19.50 -7.18
N VAL A 293 -14.60 19.65 -7.73
CA VAL A 293 -15.38 20.88 -7.63
C VAL A 293 -16.30 20.74 -6.43
N GLU A 294 -16.08 21.55 -5.39
CA GLU A 294 -17.09 21.69 -4.34
C GLU A 294 -18.30 22.40 -4.99
N SER A 295 -19.28 21.61 -5.42
CA SER A 295 -20.58 22.17 -5.76
C SER A 295 -21.33 22.47 -4.47
N GLY A 296 -21.20 23.71 -4.00
CA GLY A 296 -22.15 24.42 -3.12
C GLY A 296 -22.42 23.83 -1.74
#